data_AF-A0A6M2DBB7-F1
#
_entry.id   AF-A0A6M2DBB7-F1
#
_cell.length_a   1.000
_cell.length_b   1.000
_cell.length_c   1.000
_cell.angle_alpha   90.00
_cell.angle_beta   90.00
_cell.angle_gamma   90.00
#
_symmetry.space_group_name_H-M   'P 1'
#
loop_
_entity.id
_entity.type
_entity.pdbx_description
1 polymer ?
#
loop_
_entity_poly.entity_id
_entity_poly.type
_entity_poly.pdbx_seq_one_letter_code
_entity_poly.pdbx_strand_id
1 'polypeptide(L)'
;MRILLQGGIRALRILFILIVLACVLPLCWIKAVQTSSWLGPPDLSPSRCLGCGCLTRCLHLLVSVDVLFWPLVALPLYLAIGPWFVGEMVEGHLGACFVWGIVVYGTFLPGGLSYFYGMVFIAMCYVPLVCCLGCTLWRRRQALRAGTANPAVS
;
A
#
# COMPACT_ATOMS: atom_id res chain seq x y z
N MET A 1 26.62 -2.02 24.38
CA MET A 1 25.49 -1.12 24.04
C MET A 1 25.32 -0.88 22.53
N ARG A 2 26.37 -0.59 21.74
CA ARG A 2 26.27 -0.34 20.27
C ARG A 2 25.71 -1.52 19.45
N ILE A 3 25.99 -2.76 19.87
CA ILE A 3 25.56 -3.99 19.16
C ILE A 3 24.03 -4.19 19.26
N LEU A 4 23.43 -3.85 20.41
CA LEU A 4 21.98 -3.95 20.61
C LEU A 4 21.22 -2.94 19.74
N LEU A 5 21.73 -1.71 19.65
CA LEU A 5 21.14 -0.64 18.86
C LEU A 5 21.22 -0.95 17.35
N GLN A 6 22.36 -1.46 16.89
CA GLN A 6 22.56 -1.87 15.49
C GLN A 6 21.68 -3.07 15.12
N GLY A 7 21.46 -4.01 16.04
CA GLY A 7 20.52 -5.13 15.85
C GLY A 7 19.08 -4.65 15.70
N GLY A 8 18.63 -3.74 16.56
CA GLY A 8 17.27 -3.19 16.51
C GLY A 8 16.97 -2.44 15.21
N ILE A 9 17.90 -1.61 14.73
CA ILE A 9 17.73 -0.86 13.47
C ILE A 9 17.65 -1.83 12.27
N ARG A 10 18.45 -2.89 12.26
CA ARG A 10 18.39 -3.94 11.22
C ARG A 10 17.04 -4.64 11.22
N ALA A 11 16.53 -5.00 12.39
CA ALA A 11 15.23 -5.64 12.53
C ALA A 11 14.09 -4.73 12.02
N LEU A 12 14.08 -3.45 12.40
CA LEU A 12 13.09 -2.47 11.92
C LEU A 12 13.14 -2.30 10.40
N ARG A 13 14.33 -2.23 9.82
CA ARG A 13 14.52 -2.15 8.36
C ARG A 13 13.94 -3.37 7.66
N ILE A 14 14.27 -4.57 8.13
CA ILE A 14 13.78 -5.82 7.55
C ILE A 14 12.25 -5.87 7.67
N LEU A 15 11.70 -5.54 8.84
CA LEU A 15 10.27 -5.53 9.08
C LEU A 15 9.54 -4.55 8.15
N PHE A 16 10.07 -3.33 7.99
CA PHE A 16 9.51 -2.34 7.07
C PHE A 16 9.50 -2.85 5.61
N ILE A 17 10.61 -3.43 5.15
CA ILE A 17 10.70 -4.01 3.79
C ILE A 17 9.68 -5.15 3.64
N LEU A 18 9.58 -6.04 4.63
CA LEU A 18 8.61 -7.13 4.61
C LEU A 18 7.18 -6.62 4.57
N ILE A 19 6.84 -5.55 5.30
CA ILE A 19 5.51 -4.92 5.27
C ILE A 19 5.24 -4.34 3.88
N VAL A 20 6.19 -3.59 3.30
CA VAL A 20 6.04 -3.02 1.94
C VAL A 20 5.86 -4.13 0.91
N LEU A 21 6.67 -5.19 0.97
CA LEU A 21 6.54 -6.34 0.07
C LEU A 21 5.21 -7.08 0.28
N ALA A 22 4.81 -7.31 1.52
CA ALA A 22 3.52 -7.92 1.84
C ALA A 22 2.33 -7.06 1.37
N CYS A 23 2.48 -5.74 1.22
CA CYS A 23 1.47 -4.89 0.61
C CYS A 23 1.49 -4.99 -0.93
N VAL A 24 2.67 -4.92 -1.54
CA VAL A 24 2.80 -4.80 -3.00
C VAL A 24 2.67 -6.15 -3.72
N LEU A 25 3.32 -7.21 -3.21
CA LEU A 25 3.33 -8.54 -3.84
C LEU A 25 1.94 -9.13 -4.08
N PRO A 26 0.99 -9.16 -3.12
CA PRO A 26 -0.34 -9.72 -3.40
C PRO A 26 -1.09 -8.90 -4.44
N LEU A 27 -0.94 -7.58 -4.46
CA LEU A 27 -1.54 -6.71 -5.48
C LEU A 27 -0.97 -7.01 -6.87
N CYS A 28 0.36 -7.10 -6.99
CA CYS A 28 1.02 -7.44 -8.25
C CYS A 28 0.70 -8.86 -8.71
N TRP A 29 0.65 -9.82 -7.80
CA TRP A 29 0.31 -11.22 -8.09
C TRP A 29 -1.10 -11.34 -8.65
N ILE A 30 -2.09 -10.74 -7.97
CA ILE A 30 -3.49 -10.76 -8.45
C ILE A 30 -3.59 -10.07 -9.82
N LYS A 31 -2.88 -8.95 -10.03
CA LYS A 31 -2.89 -8.27 -11.33
C LYS A 31 -2.24 -9.10 -12.44
N ALA A 32 -1.16 -9.80 -12.14
CA ALA A 32 -0.48 -10.68 -13.08
C ALA A 32 -1.39 -11.86 -13.47
N VAL A 33 -2.08 -12.47 -12.48
CA VAL A 33 -3.05 -13.56 -12.71
C VAL A 33 -4.28 -13.05 -13.50
N GLN A 34 -4.78 -11.85 -13.18
CA GLN A 34 -5.89 -11.26 -13.92
C GLN A 34 -5.50 -10.88 -15.36
N THR A 35 -4.28 -10.38 -15.55
CA THR A 35 -3.67 -10.09 -16.86
C THR A 35 -3.50 -11.36 -17.69
N SER A 36 -3.02 -12.45 -17.09
CA SER A 36 -2.88 -13.73 -17.79
C SER A 36 -4.23 -14.41 -18.06
N SER A 37 -5.25 -14.14 -17.24
CA SER A 37 -6.62 -14.62 -17.43
C SER A 37 -7.45 -13.78 -18.41
N TRP A 38 -6.84 -12.88 -19.21
CA TRP A 38 -7.52 -12.06 -20.23
C TRP A 38 -8.22 -12.85 -21.38
N LEU A 39 -8.30 -14.19 -21.30
CA LEU A 39 -9.21 -14.99 -22.14
C LEU A 39 -10.55 -15.37 -21.48
N GLY A 40 -10.85 -14.93 -20.26
CA GLY A 40 -12.16 -15.18 -19.68
C GLY A 40 -12.45 -14.33 -18.44
N PRO A 41 -13.69 -13.84 -18.27
CA PRO A 41 -14.08 -13.21 -17.02
C PRO A 41 -13.89 -14.23 -15.89
N PRO A 42 -13.15 -13.91 -14.81
CA PRO A 42 -13.06 -14.82 -13.70
C PRO A 42 -14.45 -14.91 -13.05
N ASP A 43 -15.10 -16.05 -13.26
CA ASP A 43 -16.30 -16.43 -12.53
C ASP A 43 -16.04 -16.20 -11.05
N LEU A 44 -16.88 -15.37 -10.44
CA LEU A 44 -16.86 -15.07 -9.01
C LEU A 44 -17.18 -16.37 -8.25
N SER A 45 -16.16 -17.21 -8.03
CA SER A 45 -16.30 -18.36 -7.15
C SER A 45 -16.50 -17.86 -5.71
N PRO A 46 -17.62 -18.21 -5.05
CA PRO A 46 -17.97 -17.74 -3.72
C PRO A 46 -17.23 -18.58 -2.67
N SER A 47 -15.90 -18.64 -2.72
CA SER A 47 -15.15 -19.42 -1.74
C SER A 47 -14.95 -18.62 -0.45
N ARG A 48 -15.45 -19.24 0.61
CA ARG A 48 -15.73 -18.73 1.95
C ARG A 48 -14.47 -18.39 2.74
N CYS A 49 -14.44 -17.21 3.34
CA CYS A 49 -13.94 -17.00 4.71
C CYS A 49 -14.40 -15.62 5.21
N LEU A 50 -15.10 -15.57 6.35
CA LEU A 50 -15.95 -14.44 6.78
C LEU A 50 -15.19 -13.13 7.12
N GLY A 51 -13.85 -13.16 7.24
CA GLY A 51 -13.01 -11.96 7.44
C GLY A 51 -11.97 -11.75 6.33
N CYS A 52 -11.19 -12.79 5.99
CA CYS A 52 -10.13 -12.69 4.98
C CYS A 52 -10.66 -12.68 3.52
N GLY A 53 -11.84 -13.27 3.29
CA GLY A 53 -12.51 -13.31 1.98
C GLY A 53 -13.04 -11.96 1.53
N CYS A 54 -13.38 -11.06 2.48
CA CYS A 54 -13.82 -9.70 2.16
C CYS A 54 -12.64 -8.86 1.63
N LEU A 55 -11.50 -8.94 2.31
CA LEU A 55 -10.27 -8.25 1.90
C LEU A 55 -9.78 -8.73 0.54
N THR A 56 -9.69 -10.04 0.31
CA THR A 56 -9.28 -10.58 -1.00
C THR A 56 -10.24 -10.19 -2.11
N ARG A 57 -11.56 -10.19 -1.85
CA ARG A 57 -12.56 -9.72 -2.84
C ARG A 57 -12.45 -8.22 -3.10
N CYS A 58 -12.27 -7.41 -2.07
CA CYS A 58 -12.04 -5.98 -2.19
C CYS A 58 -10.76 -5.70 -2.99
N LEU A 59 -9.66 -6.39 -2.67
CA LEU A 59 -8.38 -6.29 -3.38
C LEU A 59 -8.52 -6.68 -4.86
N HIS A 60 -9.25 -7.76 -5.15
CA HIS A 60 -9.48 -8.19 -6.53
C HIS A 60 -10.33 -7.18 -7.32
N LEU A 61 -11.33 -6.53 -6.68
CA LEU A 61 -12.06 -5.42 -7.30
C LEU A 61 -11.15 -4.21 -7.53
N LEU A 62 -10.28 -3.92 -6.58
CA LEU A 62 -9.38 -2.76 -6.59
C LEU A 62 -8.33 -2.89 -7.69
N VAL A 63 -7.76 -4.10 -7.85
CA VAL A 63 -6.82 -4.45 -8.92
C VAL A 63 -7.45 -4.34 -10.31
N SER A 64 -8.75 -4.64 -10.42
CA SER A 64 -9.48 -4.52 -11.69
C SER A 64 -9.64 -3.07 -12.17
N VAL A 65 -9.38 -2.07 -11.31
CA VAL A 65 -9.46 -0.65 -11.68
C VAL A 65 -8.05 -0.07 -11.70
N ASP A 66 -7.45 0.01 -12.89
CA ASP A 66 -6.05 0.43 -13.07
C ASP A 66 -5.73 1.79 -12.46
N VAL A 67 -6.68 2.72 -12.50
CA VAL A 67 -6.54 4.08 -11.94
C VAL A 67 -6.35 4.07 -10.42
N LEU A 68 -6.96 3.10 -9.71
CA LEU A 68 -6.78 2.96 -8.26
C LEU A 68 -5.56 2.09 -7.92
N PHE A 69 -5.22 1.13 -8.78
CA PHE A 69 -4.10 0.22 -8.59
C PHE A 69 -2.75 0.95 -8.55
N TRP A 70 -2.48 1.84 -9.53
CA TRP A 70 -1.20 2.55 -9.63
C TRP A 70 -0.84 3.38 -8.39
N PRO A 71 -1.72 4.25 -7.86
CA PRO A 71 -1.39 5.01 -6.64
C PRO A 71 -1.25 4.10 -5.42
N LEU A 72 -1.98 2.99 -5.34
CA LEU A 72 -1.87 2.05 -4.22
C LEU A 72 -0.52 1.34 -4.17
N VAL A 73 0.06 1.02 -5.33
CA VAL A 73 1.41 0.43 -5.41
C VAL A 73 2.49 1.51 -5.29
N ALA A 74 2.26 2.66 -5.91
CA ALA A 74 3.21 3.77 -5.89
C ALA A 74 3.43 4.33 -4.47
N LEU A 75 2.40 4.39 -3.63
CA LEU A 75 2.50 4.95 -2.27
C LEU A 75 3.51 4.22 -1.36
N PRO A 76 3.40 2.89 -1.12
CA PRO A 76 4.37 2.16 -0.31
C PRO A 76 5.76 2.12 -0.95
N LEU A 77 5.85 2.13 -2.29
CA LEU A 77 7.12 2.18 -3.01
C LEU A 77 7.80 3.56 -2.87
N TYR A 78 7.01 4.64 -2.93
CA TYR A 78 7.47 6.00 -2.68
C TYR A 78 7.93 6.16 -1.23
N LEU A 79 7.23 5.59 -0.26
CA LEU A 79 7.71 5.58 1.13
C LEU A 79 9.04 4.83 1.28
N ALA A 80 9.29 3.81 0.46
CA ALA A 80 10.52 3.03 0.54
C ALA A 80 11.71 3.70 -0.16
N ILE A 81 11.49 4.48 -1.23
CA ILE A 81 12.55 4.99 -2.13
C ILE A 81 12.61 6.54 -2.17
N GLY A 82 11.49 7.21 -1.92
CA GLY A 82 11.36 8.66 -2.08
C GLY A 82 11.82 9.45 -0.85
N PRO A 83 12.14 10.74 -1.03
CA PRO A 83 12.31 11.67 0.08
C PRO A 83 10.94 11.97 0.70
N TRP A 84 10.82 11.80 2.00
CA TRP A 84 9.57 12.05 2.71
C TRP A 84 9.37 13.53 2.98
N PHE A 85 10.47 14.23 3.24
CA PHE A 85 10.47 15.65 3.51
C PHE A 85 11.80 16.23 3.03
N VAL A 86 11.74 17.35 2.31
CA VAL A 86 12.90 18.15 1.92
C VAL A 86 12.68 19.54 2.47
N GLY A 87 13.63 20.06 3.25
CA GLY A 87 13.50 21.37 3.87
C GLY A 87 14.76 21.82 4.58
N GLU A 88 14.80 23.07 5.02
CA GLU A 88 15.89 23.59 5.84
C GLU A 88 15.80 23.00 7.26
N MET A 89 16.73 22.12 7.62
CA MET A 89 16.71 21.40 8.90
C MET A 89 17.52 22.11 9.99
N VAL A 90 18.46 22.96 9.58
CA VAL A 90 19.31 23.82 10.42
C VAL A 90 19.46 25.14 9.66
N GLU A 91 19.59 26.27 10.37
CA GLU A 91 19.69 27.63 9.81
C GLU A 91 20.50 27.66 8.49
N GLY A 92 19.79 27.84 7.36
CA GLY A 92 20.36 27.96 6.01
C GLY A 92 20.75 26.66 5.28
N HIS A 93 20.43 25.48 5.81
CA HIS A 93 20.88 24.19 5.26
C HIS A 93 19.73 23.27 4.86
N LEU A 94 19.60 23.05 3.55
CA LEU A 94 18.66 22.08 2.97
C LEU A 94 19.07 20.64 3.32
N GLY A 95 18.14 19.89 3.88
CA GLY A 95 18.25 18.46 4.15
C GLY A 95 17.08 17.69 3.56
N ALA A 96 17.28 16.39 3.32
CA ALA A 96 16.26 15.47 2.85
C ALA A 96 16.14 14.27 3.79
N CYS A 97 14.93 14.03 4.29
CA CYS A 97 14.59 12.88 5.12
C CYS A 97 14.15 11.72 4.23
N PHE A 98 14.79 10.57 4.43
CA PHE A 98 14.41 9.30 3.83
C PHE A 98 14.07 8.29 4.91
N VAL A 99 13.41 7.19 4.53
CA VAL A 99 13.12 6.10 5.47
C VAL A 99 14.39 5.43 6.00
N TRP A 100 15.48 5.45 5.23
CA TRP A 100 16.76 4.87 5.65
C TRP A 100 17.66 5.83 6.44
N GLY A 101 17.33 7.10 6.52
CA GLY A 101 18.12 8.10 7.23
C GLY A 101 17.93 9.50 6.68
N ILE A 102 18.65 10.45 7.27
CA ILE A 102 18.56 11.85 6.90
C ILE A 102 19.87 12.24 6.21
N VAL A 103 19.76 12.90 5.07
CA VAL A 103 20.91 13.48 4.36
C VAL A 103 20.92 14.97 4.64
N VAL A 104 21.96 15.45 5.32
CA VAL A 104 22.19 16.87 5.60
C VAL A 104 23.63 17.20 5.21
N TYR A 105 23.84 18.25 4.41
CA TYR A 105 25.18 18.72 4.05
C TYR A 105 26.10 17.63 3.45
N GLY A 106 25.56 16.71 2.66
CA GLY A 106 26.31 15.58 2.09
C GLY A 106 26.70 14.50 3.12
N THR A 107 26.36 14.67 4.40
CA THR A 107 26.55 13.66 5.44
C THR A 107 25.29 12.84 5.64
N PHE A 108 25.47 11.52 5.75
CA PHE A 108 24.38 10.57 5.91
C PHE A 108 24.25 10.16 7.38
N LEU A 109 23.12 10.50 8.01
CA LEU A 109 22.80 10.09 9.36
C LEU A 109 21.82 8.90 9.31
N PRO A 110 22.28 7.67 9.61
CA PRO A 110 21.40 6.50 9.65
C PRO A 110 20.43 6.61 10.83
N GLY A 111 19.14 6.66 10.52
CA GLY A 111 18.06 6.76 11.51
C GLY A 111 17.22 5.49 11.57
N GLY A 112 17.00 4.94 12.76
CA GLY A 112 16.06 3.83 12.97
C GLY A 112 14.60 4.25 13.12
N LEU A 113 14.37 5.48 13.59
CA LEU A 113 13.04 6.00 13.91
C LEU A 113 12.18 6.20 12.65
N SER A 114 12.78 6.57 11.52
CA SER A 114 12.06 6.76 10.25
C SER A 114 11.35 5.47 9.79
N TYR A 115 11.96 4.30 9.99
CA TYR A 115 11.30 3.01 9.73
C TYR A 115 10.06 2.82 10.61
N PHE A 116 10.14 3.19 11.89
CA PHE A 116 8.99 3.12 12.80
C PHE A 116 7.84 4.01 12.33
N TYR A 117 8.14 5.28 12.01
CA TYR A 117 7.14 6.20 11.46
C TYR A 117 6.49 5.66 10.18
N GLY A 118 7.27 5.01 9.30
CA GLY A 118 6.74 4.39 8.08
C GLY A 118 5.79 3.25 8.34
N MET A 119 6.10 2.40 9.32
CA MET A 119 5.20 1.32 9.74
C MET A 119 3.90 1.89 10.31
N VAL A 120 3.97 2.93 11.14
CA VAL A 120 2.78 3.59 11.67
C VAL A 120 1.96 4.23 10.55
N PHE A 121 2.60 4.90 9.59
CA PHE A 121 1.92 5.50 8.44
C PHE A 121 1.21 4.44 7.59
N ILE A 122 1.85 3.32 7.31
CA ILE A 122 1.22 2.22 6.56
C ILE A 122 0.02 1.67 7.36
N ALA A 123 0.16 1.46 8.67
CA ALA A 123 -0.91 0.94 9.50
C ALA A 123 -2.11 1.90 9.63
N MET A 124 -1.86 3.21 9.78
CA MET A 124 -2.88 4.20 10.08
C MET A 124 -3.46 4.89 8.84
N CYS A 125 -2.69 5.01 7.76
CA CYS A 125 -3.12 5.71 6.55
C CYS A 125 -3.36 4.76 5.40
N TYR A 126 -2.40 3.87 5.10
CA TYR A 126 -2.53 2.97 3.95
C TYR A 126 -3.62 1.91 4.15
N VAL A 127 -3.64 1.21 5.29
CA VAL A 127 -4.66 0.17 5.54
C VAL A 127 -6.08 0.74 5.52
N PRO A 128 -6.41 1.87 6.18
CA PRO A 128 -7.74 2.45 6.09
C PRO A 128 -8.09 2.93 4.69
N LEU A 129 -7.12 3.48 3.94
CA LEU A 129 -7.34 3.90 2.55
C LEU A 129 -7.73 2.70 1.67
N VAL A 130 -7.02 1.57 1.76
CA VAL A 130 -7.35 0.33 1.03
C VAL A 130 -8.77 -0.14 1.39
N CYS A 131 -9.12 -0.14 2.69
CA CYS A 131 -10.44 -0.51 3.16
C CYS A 131 -11.55 0.41 2.63
N CYS A 132 -11.37 1.74 2.74
CA CYS A 132 -12.32 2.74 2.26
C CYS A 132 -12.54 2.63 0.75
N LEU A 133 -11.47 2.47 -0.04
CA LEU A 133 -11.58 2.28 -1.48
C LEU A 133 -12.29 0.95 -1.83
N GLY A 134 -11.98 -0.12 -1.10
CA GLY A 134 -12.69 -1.40 -1.22
C GLY A 134 -14.19 -1.26 -0.97
N CYS A 135 -14.58 -0.58 0.13
CA CYS A 135 -15.97 -0.36 0.49
C CYS A 135 -16.72 0.52 -0.53
N THR A 136 -16.10 1.59 -1.02
CA THR A 136 -16.71 2.49 -2.01
C THR A 136 -16.91 1.80 -3.36
N LEU A 137 -15.93 1.02 -3.83
CA LEU A 137 -16.07 0.20 -5.04
C LEU A 137 -17.15 -0.87 -4.88
N TRP A 138 -17.19 -1.53 -3.72
CA TRP A 138 -18.21 -2.54 -3.44
C TRP A 138 -19.63 -1.94 -3.51
N ARG A 139 -19.84 -0.79 -2.85
CA ARG A 139 -21.13 -0.08 -2.88
C ARG A 139 -21.51 0.34 -4.31
N ARG A 140 -20.56 0.88 -5.08
CA ARG A 140 -20.80 1.29 -6.47
C ARG A 140 -21.19 0.09 -7.35
N ARG A 141 -20.55 -1.06 -7.17
CA ARG A 141 -20.86 -2.29 -7.92
C ARG A 141 -22.25 -2.84 -7.55
N GLN A 142 -22.66 -2.75 -6.29
CA GLN A 142 -24.02 -3.11 -5.88
C GLN A 142 -25.08 -2.18 -6.50
N ALA A 143 -24.84 -0.86 -6.52
CA ALA A 143 -25.75 0.10 -7.13
C ALA A 143 -25.94 -0.14 -8.64
N LEU A 144 -24.85 -0.42 -9.37
CA LEU A 144 -24.93 -0.75 -10.80
C LEU A 144 -25.70 -2.05 -11.05
N ARG A 145 -25.51 -3.08 -10.21
CA ARG A 145 -26.25 -4.35 -10.32
C ARG A 145 -27.75 -4.18 -10.04
N ALA A 146 -28.10 -3.35 -9.06
CA ALA A 146 -29.50 -3.04 -8.75
C ALA A 146 -30.18 -2.28 -9.90
N GLY A 147 -29.48 -1.35 -10.56
CA GLY A 147 -29.98 -0.64 -11.73
C GLY A 147 -30.23 -1.55 -12.94
N THR A 148 -29.36 -2.52 -13.20
CA THR A 148 -29.58 -3.51 -14.28
C THR A 148 -30.67 -4.53 -14.00
N ALA A 149 -31.01 -4.76 -12.72
CA ALA A 149 -32.03 -5.73 -12.31
C ALA A 149 -33.46 -5.15 -12.31
N ASN A 150 -33.62 -3.85 -12.52
CA ASN A 150 -34.93 -3.20 -12.62
C ASN A 150 -35.20 -2.68 -14.04
N PRO A 151 -35.56 -3.53 -15.01
CA PRO A 151 -35.94 -3.10 -16.36
C PRO A 151 -37.39 -2.58 -16.45
N ALA A 152 -38.12 -2.40 -15.35
CA ALA A 152 -39.56 -2.13 -15.38
C ALA A 152 -39.96 -0.63 -15.50
N VAL A 153 -39.04 0.25 -15.89
CA VAL A 153 -39.35 1.66 -16.19
C VAL A 153 -38.73 2.04 -17.53
N SER A 154 -39.29 1.51 -18.61
CA SER A 154 -39.11 1.99 -19.99
C SER A 154 -40.36 1.70 -20.79
#